data_AF-A0A838HM24-F1
#
_entry.id   AF-A0A838HM24-F1
#
_cell.length_a   1.000
_cell.length_b   1.000
_cell.length_c   1.000
_cell.angle_alpha   90.00
_cell.angle_beta   90.00
_cell.angle_gamma   90.00
#
_symmetry.space_group_name_H-M   'P 1'
#
loop_
_entity.id
_entity.type
_entity.pdbx_description
1 polymer ?
#
loop_
_entity_poly.entity_id
_entity_poly.type
_entity_poly.pdbx_seq_one_letter_code
_entity_poly.pdbx_strand_id
1 'polypeptide(L)'
;MTNYWTRSAAVLLAATSLAACGGEERAAEETPQTAVAEQPAGGMRGMQGMETGGGMMEQMQAHMQAMEGESAEQFKANLPQHRQMVANMIAQMNREMRDMNMTADQEWNSTIGAVREDLKSLPEMSVSELQTFMPEHRQRVMRLMEMHRGMMGEMKM
;
A
#
# COMPACT_ATOMS: atom_id res chain seq x y z
N MET A 1 -8.53 -27.83 -40.96
CA MET A 1 -9.71 -27.68 -40.08
C MET A 1 -9.69 -26.26 -39.56
N THR A 2 -10.48 -25.40 -40.20
CA THR A 2 -10.52 -23.94 -40.00
C THR A 2 -11.78 -23.59 -39.21
N ASN A 3 -11.63 -23.20 -37.94
CA ASN A 3 -12.74 -22.70 -37.14
C ASN A 3 -12.69 -21.17 -37.09
N TYR A 4 -13.63 -20.55 -37.78
CA TYR A 4 -13.93 -19.12 -37.73
C TYR A 4 -14.96 -18.90 -36.61
N TRP A 5 -14.63 -18.09 -35.61
CA TRP A 5 -15.61 -17.55 -34.67
C TRP A 5 -15.78 -16.06 -34.92
N THR A 6 -16.98 -15.72 -35.34
CA THR A 6 -17.44 -14.40 -35.77
C THR A 6 -18.40 -13.87 -34.70
N ARG A 7 -18.42 -12.52 -34.56
CA ARG A 7 -19.55 -11.68 -34.08
C ARG A 7 -19.72 -11.56 -32.56
N SER A 8 -20.02 -10.40 -31.95
CA SER A 8 -20.37 -9.06 -32.45
C SER A 8 -20.40 -8.05 -31.28
N ALA A 9 -20.21 -6.77 -31.63
CA ALA A 9 -20.86 -5.54 -31.13
C ALA A 9 -21.17 -5.39 -29.63
N ALA A 10 -20.49 -4.48 -28.91
CA ALA A 10 -20.82 -3.05 -28.80
C ALA A 10 -22.16 -2.79 -28.09
N VAL A 11 -22.16 -1.96 -27.03
CA VAL A 11 -23.15 -0.90 -26.80
C VAL A 11 -22.90 -0.09 -25.50
N LEU A 12 -22.91 1.23 -25.72
CA LEU A 12 -23.32 2.39 -24.91
C LEU A 12 -22.52 2.92 -23.71
N LEU A 13 -21.98 4.13 -23.97
CA LEU A 13 -21.79 5.25 -23.06
C LEU A 13 -23.04 5.58 -22.23
N ALA A 14 -22.83 6.02 -21.00
CA ALA A 14 -23.64 7.06 -20.37
C ALA A 14 -22.72 7.97 -19.51
N ALA A 15 -22.49 9.19 -20.01
CA ALA A 15 -21.89 10.30 -19.29
C ALA A 15 -23.00 11.29 -18.92
N THR A 16 -23.15 11.60 -17.63
CA THR A 16 -23.95 12.72 -17.05
C THR A 16 -23.51 12.83 -15.57
N SER A 17 -23.48 13.96 -14.87
CA SER A 17 -23.17 15.37 -15.14
C SER A 17 -23.08 16.05 -13.76
N LEU A 18 -22.18 17.01 -13.63
CA LEU A 18 -22.03 18.09 -12.64
C LEU A 18 -23.05 18.27 -11.49
N ALA A 19 -22.52 18.49 -10.29
CA ALA A 19 -22.95 19.51 -9.31
C ALA A 19 -21.69 19.95 -8.53
N ALA A 20 -21.13 21.16 -8.69
CA ALA A 20 -21.63 22.51 -8.39
C ALA A 20 -21.47 22.91 -6.90
N CYS A 21 -20.63 23.93 -6.69
CA CYS A 21 -20.61 24.93 -5.60
C CYS A 21 -20.51 24.43 -4.15
N GLY A 22 -19.73 25.03 -3.25
CA GLY A 22 -19.08 26.34 -3.26
C GLY A 22 -19.09 26.88 -1.83
N GLY A 23 -18.01 27.56 -1.44
CA GLY A 23 -17.93 28.45 -0.26
C GLY A 23 -17.97 27.76 1.11
N GLU A 24 -17.44 28.31 2.19
CA GLU A 24 -16.69 29.54 2.40
C GLU A 24 -16.15 29.44 3.84
N GLU A 25 -15.00 30.09 4.06
CA GLU A 25 -14.31 30.23 5.33
C GLU A 25 -15.20 30.75 6.48
N ARG A 26 -15.02 30.18 7.66
CA ARG A 26 -15.18 30.88 8.95
C ARG A 26 -13.94 30.55 9.78
N ALA A 27 -13.06 31.52 9.97
CA ALA A 27 -13.06 32.43 11.14
C ALA A 27 -12.94 31.61 12.43
N ALA A 28 -11.71 31.37 12.90
CA ALA A 28 -11.01 32.27 13.82
C ALA A 28 -11.73 32.37 15.16
N GLU A 29 -11.26 31.55 16.12
CA GLU A 29 -11.42 31.84 17.54
C GLU A 29 -10.06 31.58 18.21
N GLU A 30 -9.30 32.68 18.33
CA GLU A 30 -8.13 32.78 19.19
C GLU A 30 -8.60 32.93 20.65
N THR A 31 -8.03 32.15 21.55
CA THR A 31 -8.05 32.38 23.01
C THR A 31 -6.86 31.64 23.63
N PRO A 32 -6.36 32.07 24.80
CA PRO A 32 -5.17 32.89 24.91
C PRO A 32 -3.90 32.09 25.22
N GLN A 33 -2.77 32.68 24.80
CA GLN A 33 -1.42 32.32 25.19
C GLN A 33 -1.31 32.27 26.73
N THR A 34 -1.06 31.08 27.26
CA THR A 34 -0.53 30.90 28.61
C THR A 34 0.96 30.57 28.47
N ALA A 35 1.80 31.54 28.81
CA ALA A 35 3.25 31.40 28.82
C ALA A 35 3.72 30.93 30.19
N VAL A 36 4.28 29.71 30.27
CA VAL A 36 5.34 29.22 31.19
C VAL A 36 5.56 27.73 30.85
N ALA A 37 6.74 27.15 30.72
CA ALA A 37 8.08 27.54 31.09
C ALA A 37 9.11 26.84 30.18
N GLU A 38 10.17 27.55 29.82
CA GLU A 38 11.41 26.97 29.31
C GLU A 38 12.10 26.15 30.41
N GLN A 39 12.29 24.86 30.16
CA GLN A 39 13.27 24.00 30.83
C GLN A 39 13.82 22.97 29.83
N PRO A 40 15.05 22.49 30.05
CA PRO A 40 16.13 22.60 29.08
C PRO A 40 16.13 21.51 28.02
N ALA A 41 16.77 21.86 26.89
CA ALA A 41 17.22 20.98 25.82
C ALA A 41 18.13 19.86 26.37
N GLY A 42 17.52 18.83 26.94
CA GLY A 42 18.12 17.54 27.26
C GLY A 42 18.14 16.68 26.00
N GLY A 43 19.33 16.32 25.56
CA GLY A 43 19.63 15.73 24.26
C GLY A 43 18.69 14.62 23.78
N MET A 44 18.10 14.85 22.61
CA MET A 44 17.86 13.80 21.62
C MET A 44 18.68 14.09 20.36
N ARG A 45 19.98 14.32 20.54
CA ARG A 45 20.98 14.41 19.47
C ARG A 45 21.50 13.00 19.16
N GLY A 46 20.61 12.12 18.70
CA GLY A 46 20.95 10.70 18.51
C GLY A 46 20.10 9.92 17.51
N MET A 47 19.13 10.54 16.81
CA MET A 47 18.37 9.87 15.74
C MET A 47 18.44 10.61 14.40
N GLN A 48 19.50 11.43 14.23
CA GLN A 48 19.84 12.04 12.94
C GLN A 48 20.90 11.17 12.26
N GLY A 49 20.47 10.06 11.68
CA GLY A 49 21.32 9.26 10.80
C GLY A 49 20.87 7.82 10.69
N MET A 50 20.67 7.38 9.44
CA MET A 50 20.75 5.98 9.00
C MET A 50 19.55 5.03 9.18
N GLU A 51 18.33 5.45 8.84
CA GLU A 51 17.29 4.47 8.43
C GLU A 51 16.55 4.85 7.14
N THR A 52 17.17 5.63 6.25
CA THR A 52 16.53 6.17 5.04
C THR A 52 16.31 5.14 3.90
N GLY A 53 16.01 3.87 4.22
CA GLY A 53 15.64 2.88 3.20
C GLY A 53 15.52 1.43 3.65
N GLY A 54 15.86 1.10 4.90
CA GLY A 54 15.82 -0.27 5.43
C GLY A 54 14.60 -0.56 6.33
N GLY A 55 14.23 0.38 7.20
CA GLY A 55 13.33 0.11 8.32
C GLY A 55 11.92 -0.35 7.95
N MET A 56 11.35 0.11 6.82
CA MET A 56 10.00 -0.28 6.43
C MET A 56 9.93 -1.70 5.85
N MET A 57 10.93 -2.12 5.09
CA MET A 57 10.99 -3.48 4.54
C MET A 57 11.16 -4.51 5.66
N GLU A 58 11.96 -4.17 6.66
CA GLU A 58 12.19 -4.99 7.85
C GLU A 58 10.93 -5.06 8.73
N GLN A 59 10.23 -3.94 8.92
CA GLN A 59 8.93 -3.90 9.58
C GLN A 59 7.87 -4.76 8.85
N MET A 60 7.82 -4.71 7.52
CA MET A 60 6.91 -5.53 6.74
C MET A 60 7.26 -7.01 6.84
N GLN A 61 8.54 -7.36 6.82
CA GLN A 61 8.97 -8.75 6.99
C GLN A 61 8.60 -9.29 8.38
N ALA A 62 8.79 -8.49 9.43
CA ALA A 62 8.34 -8.83 10.78
C ALA A 62 6.80 -8.96 10.86
N HIS A 63 6.06 -8.08 10.19
CA HIS A 63 4.60 -8.17 10.10
C HIS A 63 4.15 -9.47 9.42
N MET A 64 4.76 -9.83 8.29
CA MET A 64 4.45 -11.07 7.58
C MET A 64 4.76 -12.30 8.43
N GLN A 65 5.86 -12.30 9.19
CA GLN A 65 6.19 -13.38 10.14
C GLN A 65 5.18 -13.47 11.29
N ALA A 66 4.74 -12.34 11.85
CA ALA A 66 3.71 -12.33 12.89
C ALA A 66 2.39 -12.92 12.36
N MET A 67 2.04 -12.64 11.11
CA MET A 67 0.85 -13.19 10.47
C MET A 67 0.91 -14.70 10.21
N GLU A 68 2.10 -15.31 10.07
CA GLU A 68 2.20 -16.78 9.88
C GLU A 68 1.72 -17.57 11.09
N GLY A 69 1.73 -16.96 12.28
CA GLY A 69 1.22 -17.54 13.52
C GLY A 69 -0.21 -17.11 13.88
N GLU A 70 -0.79 -16.12 13.18
CA GLU A 70 -2.15 -15.65 13.49
C GLU A 70 -3.22 -16.59 12.91
N SER A 71 -4.29 -16.80 13.69
CA SER A 71 -5.50 -17.48 13.21
C SER A 71 -6.19 -16.64 12.11
N ALA A 72 -6.89 -17.30 11.19
CA ALA A 72 -7.62 -16.63 10.12
C ALA A 72 -8.75 -15.71 10.66
N GLU A 73 -9.32 -16.01 11.82
CA GLU A 73 -10.30 -15.17 12.51
C GLU A 73 -9.68 -13.84 12.99
N GLN A 74 -8.52 -13.93 13.65
CA GLN A 74 -7.76 -12.77 14.08
C GLN A 74 -7.34 -11.91 12.88
N PHE A 75 -6.85 -12.55 11.81
CA PHE A 75 -6.54 -11.85 10.58
C PHE A 75 -7.78 -11.15 9.98
N LYS A 76 -8.93 -11.84 9.95
CA LYS A 76 -10.20 -11.25 9.46
C LYS A 76 -10.59 -10.01 10.26
N ALA A 77 -10.39 -10.01 11.57
CA ALA A 77 -10.60 -8.83 12.42
C ALA A 77 -9.65 -7.67 12.07
N ASN A 78 -8.42 -7.98 11.66
CA ASN A 78 -7.37 -7.01 11.33
C ASN A 78 -7.30 -6.65 9.84
N LEU A 79 -8.19 -7.18 9.00
CA LEU A 79 -8.17 -6.96 7.54
C LEU A 79 -8.15 -5.48 7.11
N PRO A 80 -8.94 -4.56 7.73
CA PRO A 80 -8.86 -3.15 7.36
C PRO A 80 -7.47 -2.56 7.55
N GLN A 81 -6.78 -2.92 8.65
CA GLN A 81 -5.42 -2.47 8.93
C GLN A 81 -4.42 -3.08 7.95
N HIS A 82 -4.51 -4.38 7.69
CA HIS A 82 -3.66 -5.08 6.70
C HIS A 82 -3.75 -4.42 5.32
N ARG A 83 -4.98 -4.17 4.84
CA ARG A 83 -5.22 -3.52 3.54
C ARG A 83 -4.58 -2.15 3.45
N GLN A 84 -4.72 -1.33 4.49
CA GLN A 84 -4.10 -0.01 4.54
C GLN A 84 -2.57 -0.12 4.52
N MET A 85 -2.00 -1.06 5.28
CA MET A 85 -0.56 -1.25 5.37
C MET A 85 0.03 -1.64 4.01
N VAL A 86 -0.53 -2.66 3.34
CA VAL A 86 -0.06 -3.11 2.02
C VAL A 86 -0.26 -2.02 0.95
N ALA A 87 -1.38 -1.28 0.99
CA ALA A 87 -1.61 -0.17 0.07
C ALA A 87 -0.56 0.96 0.25
N ASN A 88 -0.23 1.31 1.50
CA ASN A 88 0.80 2.29 1.82
C ASN A 88 2.18 1.85 1.34
N MET A 89 2.52 0.57 1.55
CA MET A 89 3.77 -0.03 1.06
C MET A 89 3.87 0.08 -0.47
N ILE A 90 2.82 -0.30 -1.20
CA ILE A 90 2.79 -0.17 -2.68
C ILE A 90 2.97 1.29 -3.09
N ALA A 91 2.28 2.23 -2.43
CA ALA A 91 2.38 3.65 -2.75
C ALA A 91 3.79 4.19 -2.51
N GLN A 92 4.46 3.73 -1.45
CA GLN A 92 5.82 4.11 -1.13
C GLN A 92 6.83 3.57 -2.14
N MET A 93 6.80 2.28 -2.45
CA MET A 93 7.73 1.70 -3.44
C MET A 93 7.60 2.39 -4.81
N ASN A 94 6.36 2.72 -5.23
CA ASN A 94 6.16 3.50 -6.46
C ASN A 94 6.64 4.96 -6.36
N ARG A 95 6.70 5.57 -5.18
CA ARG A 95 7.34 6.88 -5.00
C ARG A 95 8.85 6.73 -5.13
N GLU A 96 9.45 5.81 -4.39
CA GLU A 96 10.90 5.56 -4.41
C GLU A 96 11.42 5.27 -5.82
N MET A 97 10.73 4.40 -6.58
CA MET A 97 11.06 4.16 -7.98
C MET A 97 11.00 5.43 -8.85
N ARG A 98 9.97 6.26 -8.68
CA ARG A 98 9.83 7.52 -9.44
C ARG A 98 10.89 8.55 -9.07
N ASP A 99 11.19 8.70 -7.79
CA ASP A 99 12.22 9.62 -7.28
C ASP A 99 13.61 9.27 -7.83
N MET A 100 13.80 8.01 -8.17
CA MET A 100 15.01 7.47 -8.79
C MET A 100 14.96 7.42 -10.32
N ASN A 101 13.92 7.96 -10.96
CA ASN A 101 13.70 7.88 -12.41
C ASN A 101 13.66 6.43 -12.96
N MET A 102 13.32 5.45 -12.12
CA MET A 102 13.12 4.08 -12.56
C MET A 102 11.75 3.94 -13.23
N THR A 103 11.73 3.23 -14.35
CA THR A 103 10.48 2.89 -15.04
C THR A 103 10.00 1.53 -14.56
N ALA A 104 8.76 1.48 -14.09
CA ALA A 104 8.09 0.22 -13.78
C ALA A 104 7.86 -0.61 -15.06
N ASP A 105 8.39 -1.82 -15.10
CA ASP A 105 8.18 -2.74 -16.20
C ASP A 105 6.80 -3.46 -16.14
N GLN A 106 6.54 -4.32 -17.12
CA GLN A 106 5.29 -5.06 -17.19
C GLN A 106 5.09 -6.02 -16.00
N GLU A 107 6.16 -6.63 -15.51
CA GLU A 107 6.11 -7.61 -14.43
C GLU A 107 5.76 -6.94 -13.09
N TRP A 108 6.35 -5.78 -12.81
CA TRP A 108 6.05 -4.96 -11.64
C TRP A 108 4.59 -4.55 -11.61
N ASN A 109 4.11 -4.01 -12.74
CA ASN A 109 2.73 -3.54 -12.86
C ASN A 109 1.72 -4.69 -12.72
N SER A 110 2.03 -5.86 -13.29
CA SER A 110 1.18 -7.06 -13.15
C SER A 110 1.12 -7.54 -11.69
N THR A 111 2.27 -7.58 -11.01
CA THR A 111 2.35 -8.01 -9.61
C THR A 111 1.56 -7.08 -8.68
N ILE A 112 1.71 -5.75 -8.84
CA ILE A 112 0.91 -4.78 -8.11
C ILE A 112 -0.58 -4.94 -8.39
N GLY A 113 -0.94 -5.15 -9.66
CA GLY A 113 -2.32 -5.37 -10.07
C GLY A 113 -2.95 -6.55 -9.32
N ALA A 114 -2.24 -7.68 -9.26
CA ALA A 114 -2.69 -8.87 -8.55
C ALA A 114 -2.82 -8.63 -7.03
N VAL A 115 -1.84 -7.98 -6.39
CA VAL A 115 -1.93 -7.66 -4.95
C VAL A 115 -3.11 -6.73 -4.67
N ARG A 116 -3.34 -5.71 -5.51
CA ARG A 116 -4.50 -4.82 -5.34
C ARG A 116 -5.82 -5.57 -5.48
N GLU A 117 -5.89 -6.55 -6.36
CA GLU A 117 -7.08 -7.37 -6.53
C GLU A 117 -7.33 -8.29 -5.34
N ASP A 118 -6.27 -8.87 -4.77
CA ASP A 118 -6.36 -9.59 -3.50
C ASP A 118 -6.97 -8.70 -2.43
N LEU A 119 -6.41 -7.49 -2.22
CA LEU A 119 -6.85 -6.57 -1.18
C LEU A 119 -8.31 -6.13 -1.35
N LYS A 120 -8.87 -6.15 -2.56
CA LYS A 120 -10.31 -5.90 -2.78
C LYS A 120 -11.16 -7.09 -2.41
N SER A 121 -10.66 -8.31 -2.66
CA SER A 121 -11.40 -9.56 -2.51
C SER A 121 -11.41 -10.07 -1.07
N LEU A 122 -10.32 -9.85 -0.31
CA LEU A 122 -10.18 -10.29 1.09
C LEU A 122 -11.38 -10.02 2.02
N PRO A 123 -12.00 -8.81 2.06
CA PRO A 123 -13.12 -8.54 2.96
C PRO A 123 -14.37 -9.39 2.67
N GLU A 124 -14.53 -9.86 1.43
CA GLU A 124 -15.69 -10.64 0.99
C GLU A 124 -15.54 -12.14 1.31
N MET A 125 -14.32 -12.59 1.63
CA MET A 125 -14.01 -13.99 1.89
C MET A 125 -14.46 -14.43 3.29
N SER A 126 -14.98 -15.64 3.39
CA SER A 126 -15.14 -16.36 4.66
C SER A 126 -13.78 -16.67 5.30
N VAL A 127 -13.79 -17.04 6.58
CA VAL A 127 -12.55 -17.39 7.31
C VAL A 127 -11.83 -18.58 6.67
N SER A 128 -12.57 -19.60 6.21
CA SER A 128 -12.00 -20.77 5.52
C SER A 128 -11.43 -20.43 4.15
N GLU A 129 -12.07 -19.53 3.41
CA GLU A 129 -11.54 -19.03 2.13
C GLU A 129 -10.25 -18.23 2.35
N LEU A 130 -10.23 -17.35 3.36
CA LEU A 130 -9.02 -16.62 3.75
C LEU A 130 -7.88 -17.58 4.07
N GLN A 131 -8.12 -18.61 4.89
CA GLN A 131 -7.07 -19.56 5.26
C GLN A 131 -6.46 -20.28 4.04
N THR A 132 -7.26 -20.56 3.01
CA THR A 132 -6.82 -21.20 1.77
C THR A 132 -6.11 -20.21 0.84
N PHE A 133 -6.56 -18.95 0.81
CA PHE A 133 -6.09 -17.92 -0.11
C PHE A 133 -4.79 -17.21 0.35
N MET A 134 -4.61 -17.07 1.67
CA MET A 134 -3.50 -16.28 2.25
C MET A 134 -2.09 -16.71 1.83
N PRO A 135 -1.78 -18.01 1.64
CA PRO A 135 -0.46 -18.41 1.16
C PRO A 135 -0.09 -17.80 -0.20
N GLU A 136 -1.06 -17.67 -1.10
CA GLU A 136 -0.86 -17.11 -2.44
C GLU A 136 -0.72 -15.58 -2.40
N HIS A 137 -1.59 -14.92 -1.62
CA HIS A 137 -1.48 -13.48 -1.36
C HIS A 137 -0.11 -13.11 -0.78
N ARG A 138 0.37 -13.88 0.22
CA ARG A 138 1.71 -13.71 0.80
C ARG A 138 2.80 -13.82 -0.25
N GLN A 139 2.76 -14.83 -1.13
CA GLN A 139 3.76 -15.01 -2.18
C GLN A 139 3.83 -13.79 -3.11
N ARG A 140 2.67 -13.23 -3.49
CA ARG A 140 2.63 -12.01 -4.32
C ARG A 140 3.24 -10.80 -3.62
N VAL A 141 2.94 -10.61 -2.32
CA VAL A 141 3.51 -9.53 -1.51
C VAL A 141 5.03 -9.69 -1.35
N MET A 142 5.50 -10.92 -1.10
CA MET A 142 6.93 -11.23 -0.99
C MET A 142 7.68 -10.98 -2.31
N ARG A 143 7.11 -11.43 -3.44
CA ARG A 143 7.67 -11.17 -4.77
C ARG A 143 7.78 -9.68 -5.04
N LEU A 144 6.75 -8.91 -4.71
CA LEU A 144 6.76 -7.46 -4.90
C LEU A 144 7.92 -6.80 -4.12
N MET A 145 8.11 -7.20 -2.87
CA MET A 145 9.21 -6.72 -2.04
C MET A 145 10.59 -7.12 -2.59
N GLU A 146 10.73 -8.34 -3.10
CA GLU A 146 11.97 -8.83 -3.71
C GLU A 146 12.30 -8.07 -4.99
N MET A 147 11.33 -7.88 -5.89
CA MET A 147 11.50 -7.09 -7.11
C MET A 147 11.95 -5.67 -6.80
N HIS A 148 11.31 -5.03 -5.82
CA HIS A 148 11.70 -3.71 -5.36
C HIS A 148 13.15 -3.69 -4.87
N ARG A 149 13.53 -4.66 -4.02
CA ARG A 149 14.90 -4.77 -3.49
C ARG A 149 15.93 -4.96 -4.61
N GLY A 150 15.64 -5.77 -5.62
CA GLY A 150 16.49 -5.97 -6.80
C GLY A 150 16.73 -4.64 -7.53
N MET A 151 15.65 -3.93 -7.85
CA MET A 151 15.70 -2.62 -8.50
C MET A 151 16.53 -1.59 -7.70
N MET A 152 16.35 -1.53 -6.38
CA MET A 152 17.14 -0.64 -5.50
C MET A 152 18.62 -1.06 -5.40
N GLY A 153 18.91 -2.35 -5.51
CA GLY A 153 20.24 -2.93 -5.36
C GLY A 153 21.13 -2.74 -6.59
N GLU A 154 20.55 -2.88 -7.79
CA GLU A 154 21.25 -2.69 -9.07
C GLU A 154 21.82 -1.27 -9.24
N MET A 155 21.21 -0.26 -8.60
CA MET A 155 21.69 1.13 -8.64
C MET A 155 22.82 1.46 -7.67
N LYS A 156 23.07 0.62 -6.65
CA LYS A 156 24.13 0.86 -5.66
C LYS A 156 25.49 0.32 -6.11
N MET A 157 25.55 -0.31 -7.30
CA MET A 157 26.78 -0.77 -7.95
C MET A 157 27.08 0.10 -9.17
#